data_AF-A0A183HP45-F1
#
_entry.id   AF-A0A183HP45-F1
#
_cell.length_a   1.000
_cell.length_b   1.000
_cell.length_c   1.000
_cell.angle_alpha   90.00
_cell.angle_beta   90.00
_cell.angle_gamma   90.00
#
_symmetry.space_group_name_H-M   'P 1'
#
loop_
_entity.id
_entity.type
_entity.pdbx_description
1 polymer ?
#
loop_
_entity_poly.entity_id
_entity_poly.type
_entity_poly.pdbx_seq_one_letter_code
_entity_poly.pdbx_strand_id
1 'polypeptide(L)'
;MDSFQLTLLLNEYNWVDANSSLSAENRLAAIVGKNVTMSFVLPFLDFCPKTITTLYEIKVQGLIALRAWLPPKSPLYSVLHSLFKYASSTAASSTIEELPAVSHLAQDWVELWKTEKITLLFEYTNHPLYYDPSSDLPLNVIKSTTKIQTAPVTLPPDQLSLEVINI
;
A
#
# COMPACT_ATOMS: atom_id res chain seq x y z
N MET A 1 23.71 4.66 -6.74
CA MET A 1 23.34 4.70 -5.31
C MET A 1 22.03 3.97 -5.19
N ASP A 2 21.98 2.95 -4.35
CA ASP A 2 20.79 2.11 -4.22
C ASP A 2 19.75 2.86 -3.39
N SER A 3 18.69 3.31 -4.06
CA SER A 3 17.53 3.99 -3.48
C SER A 3 16.28 3.33 -4.03
N PHE A 4 15.24 3.22 -3.21
CA PHE A 4 13.97 2.65 -3.64
C PHE A 4 12.91 3.75 -3.80
N GLN A 5 11.93 3.46 -4.67
CA GLN A 5 10.70 4.21 -4.76
C GLN A 5 9.53 3.24 -4.82
N LEU A 6 8.60 3.35 -3.87
CA LEU A 6 7.33 2.65 -3.88
C LEU A 6 6.23 3.63 -4.31
N THR A 7 5.68 3.44 -5.51
CA THR A 7 4.57 4.25 -6.01
C THR A 7 3.23 3.58 -5.65
N LEU A 8 2.34 4.35 -5.04
CA LEU A 8 1.00 3.96 -4.60
C LEU A 8 -0.05 4.70 -5.43
N LEU A 9 -1.09 3.98 -5.84
CA LEU A 9 -2.30 4.54 -6.44
C LEU A 9 -3.28 4.88 -5.31
N LEU A 10 -3.72 6.14 -5.24
CA LEU A 10 -4.54 6.70 -4.15
C LEU A 10 -5.94 7.13 -4.62
N ASN A 11 -6.63 6.28 -5.37
CA ASN A 11 -7.93 6.63 -5.95
C ASN A 11 -9.07 6.40 -4.94
N GLU A 12 -9.92 7.42 -4.74
CA GLU A 12 -11.05 7.42 -3.80
C GLU A 12 -12.05 6.27 -4.05
N TYR A 13 -12.22 5.89 -5.31
CA TYR A 13 -13.23 4.92 -5.74
C TYR A 13 -12.65 3.53 -6.05
N ASN A 14 -11.39 3.26 -5.66
CA ASN A 14 -10.70 1.98 -5.87
C ASN A 14 -10.69 1.46 -7.34
N TRP A 15 -10.90 2.33 -8.33
CA TRP A 15 -10.71 2.03 -9.75
C TRP A 15 -9.58 2.90 -10.31
N VAL A 16 -8.91 2.42 -11.36
CA VAL A 16 -7.83 3.12 -12.05
C VAL A 16 -8.29 3.46 -13.45
N ASP A 17 -8.20 4.73 -13.83
CA ASP A 17 -8.44 5.12 -15.21
C ASP A 17 -7.22 4.75 -16.06
N ALA A 18 -7.37 3.72 -16.89
CA ALA A 18 -6.31 3.21 -17.76
C ALA A 18 -6.27 3.90 -19.13
N ASN A 19 -7.17 4.85 -19.42
CA ASN A 19 -7.11 5.57 -20.68
C ASN A 19 -5.86 6.44 -20.80
N SER A 20 -5.41 6.63 -22.04
CA SER A 20 -4.11 7.19 -22.38
C SER A 20 -3.78 8.51 -21.64
N SER A 21 -2.75 8.43 -20.81
CA SER A 21 -1.97 9.54 -20.23
C SER A 21 -2.71 10.57 -19.34
N LEU A 22 -2.33 10.55 -18.06
CA LEU A 22 -2.58 11.60 -17.07
C LEU A 22 -4.08 11.92 -16.88
N SER A 23 -4.87 10.89 -16.55
CA SER A 23 -6.19 11.15 -15.98
C SER A 23 -6.04 11.96 -14.70
N ALA A 24 -6.80 13.07 -14.59
CA ALA A 24 -6.79 13.91 -13.38
C ALA A 24 -7.38 13.19 -12.15
N GLU A 25 -8.00 12.04 -12.38
CA GLU A 25 -8.61 11.20 -11.37
C GLU A 25 -7.61 10.23 -10.74
N ASN A 26 -6.55 9.86 -11.46
CA ASN A 26 -5.48 9.04 -10.91
C ASN A 26 -4.62 9.86 -9.96
N ARG A 27 -4.68 9.54 -8.68
CA ARG A 27 -3.79 10.12 -7.66
C ARG A 27 -2.65 9.16 -7.40
N LEU A 28 -1.42 9.66 -7.40
CA LEU A 28 -0.24 8.87 -7.08
C LEU A 28 0.46 9.45 -5.86
N ALA A 29 1.00 8.57 -5.03
CA ALA A 29 2.00 8.93 -4.04
C ALA A 29 3.22 8.04 -4.20
N ALA A 30 4.36 8.50 -3.71
CA ALA A 30 5.63 7.79 -3.78
C ALA A 30 6.33 7.89 -2.44
N ILE A 31 6.69 6.74 -1.88
CA ILE A 31 7.60 6.66 -0.74
C ILE A 31 8.99 6.41 -1.30
N VAL A 32 9.90 7.36 -1.07
CA VAL A 32 11.29 7.31 -1.57
C VAL A 32 12.23 7.21 -0.38
N GLY A 33 13.19 6.30 -0.44
CA GLY A 33 14.15 6.08 0.63
C GLY A 33 15.41 5.38 0.17
N LYS A 34 16.37 5.20 1.09
CA LYS A 34 17.62 4.47 0.83
C LYS A 34 17.47 2.97 1.08
N ASN A 35 17.06 2.60 2.30
CA ASN A 35 17.01 1.21 2.73
C ASN A 35 15.59 0.77 3.08
N VAL A 36 15.14 -0.31 2.45
CA VAL A 36 13.90 -1.01 2.79
C VAL A 36 14.21 -2.48 3.04
N THR A 37 13.63 -3.04 4.09
CA THR A 37 13.67 -4.45 4.43
C THR A 37 12.24 -4.95 4.55
N MET A 38 11.95 -6.07 3.90
CA MET A 38 10.64 -6.73 3.97
C MET A 38 10.85 -8.16 4.46
N SER A 39 10.12 -8.55 5.50
CA SER A 39 10.14 -9.88 6.09
C SER A 39 8.73 -10.44 6.13
N PHE A 40 8.56 -11.68 5.69
CA PHE A 40 7.27 -12.32 5.55
C PHE A 40 7.27 -13.69 6.23
N VAL A 41 6.35 -13.90 7.16
CA VAL A 41 6.08 -15.22 7.76
C VAL A 41 4.87 -15.82 7.07
N LEU A 42 5.11 -16.89 6.32
CA LEU A 42 4.12 -17.55 5.45
C LEU A 42 3.95 -19.03 5.86
N PRO A 43 3.17 -19.34 6.92
CA PRO A 43 3.11 -20.69 7.50
C PRO A 43 2.17 -21.63 6.73
N PHE A 44 2.46 -21.86 5.45
CA PHE A 44 1.70 -22.78 4.59
C PHE A 44 2.11 -24.23 4.84
N LEU A 45 1.80 -24.75 6.03
CA LEU A 45 2.22 -26.09 6.48
C LEU A 45 1.18 -27.18 6.16
N ASP A 46 -0.11 -26.84 6.27
CA ASP A 46 -1.21 -27.81 6.11
C ASP A 46 -1.78 -27.81 4.69
N PHE A 47 -2.27 -28.98 4.27
CA PHE A 47 -3.10 -29.11 3.07
C PHE A 47 -4.55 -28.77 3.43
N CYS A 48 -5.10 -27.71 2.82
CA CYS A 48 -6.44 -27.16 3.06
C CYS A 48 -6.71 -26.65 4.51
N PRO A 49 -5.91 -25.72 5.04
CA PRO A 49 -6.12 -25.13 6.36
C PRO A 49 -7.42 -24.33 6.42
N LYS A 50 -8.09 -24.36 7.58
CA LYS A 50 -9.30 -23.54 7.82
C LYS A 50 -9.02 -22.04 7.73
N THR A 51 -7.85 -21.62 8.22
CA THR A 51 -7.38 -20.22 8.23
C THR A 51 -5.86 -20.21 8.16
N ILE A 52 -5.29 -19.17 7.57
CA ILE A 52 -3.83 -18.98 7.52
C ILE A 52 -3.52 -17.56 7.97
N THR A 53 -2.79 -17.43 9.07
CA THR A 53 -2.32 -16.12 9.53
C THR A 53 -0.92 -15.87 8.99
N THR A 54 -0.76 -14.77 8.25
CA THR A 54 0.52 -14.32 7.71
C THR A 54 0.93 -13.01 8.37
N LEU A 55 2.23 -12.86 8.59
CA LEU A 55 2.81 -11.66 9.20
C LEU A 55 3.75 -11.00 8.21
N TYR A 56 3.50 -9.73 7.94
CA TYR A 56 4.29 -8.89 7.05
C TYR A 56 4.93 -7.79 7.86
N GLU A 57 6.27 -7.72 7.82
CA GLU A 57 7.04 -6.66 8.44
C GLU A 57 7.79 -5.88 7.36
N ILE A 58 7.53 -4.58 7.26
CA ILE A 58 8.26 -3.67 6.38
C ILE A 58 8.96 -2.63 7.24
N LYS A 59 10.28 -2.59 7.13
CA LYS A 59 11.14 -1.64 7.84
C LYS A 59 11.85 -0.76 6.82
N VAL A 60 11.71 0.54 6.99
CA VAL A 60 12.41 1.54 6.20
C VAL A 60 13.29 2.35 7.12
N GLN A 61 14.54 2.58 6.74
CA GLN A 61 15.54 3.29 7.56
C GLN A 61 16.36 4.28 6.74
N GLY A 62 16.74 5.38 7.38
CA GLY A 62 17.47 6.50 6.79
C GLY A 62 16.52 7.60 6.32
N LEU A 63 17.01 8.56 5.55
CA LEU A 63 16.14 9.61 5.04
C LEU A 63 15.05 9.01 4.14
N ILE A 64 13.79 9.28 4.49
CA ILE A 64 12.58 8.83 3.77
C ILE A 64 11.75 10.06 3.45
N ALA A 65 11.18 10.12 2.25
CA ALA A 65 10.26 11.17 1.85
C ALA A 65 8.97 10.57 1.27
N LEU A 66 7.83 11.14 1.65
CA LEU A 66 6.57 10.94 0.93
C LEU A 66 6.41 12.08 -0.07
N ARG A 67 6.15 11.72 -1.33
CA ARG A 67 5.82 12.64 -2.41
C ARG A 67 4.44 12.33 -2.96
N ALA A 68 3.71 13.33 -3.39
CA ALA A 68 2.45 13.17 -4.10
C ALA A 68 2.55 13.74 -5.51
N TRP A 69 1.93 13.05 -6.47
CA TRP A 69 1.79 13.52 -7.82
C TRP A 69 0.54 14.40 -7.94
N LEU A 70 0.72 15.59 -8.49
CA LEU A 70 -0.37 16.50 -8.82
C LEU A 70 -0.68 16.38 -10.31
N PRO A 71 -1.87 15.88 -10.70
CA PRO A 71 -2.24 15.81 -12.10
C PRO A 71 -2.33 17.21 -12.71
N PRO A 72 -1.55 17.55 -13.76
CA PRO A 72 -1.57 18.86 -14.41
C PRO A 72 -2.94 19.26 -14.96
N LYS A 73 -3.74 18.26 -15.37
CA LYS A 73 -5.10 18.45 -15.87
C LYS A 73 -6.15 18.63 -14.76
N SER A 74 -5.75 18.58 -13.49
CA SER A 74 -6.67 18.78 -12.38
C SER A 74 -7.07 20.25 -12.28
N PRO A 75 -8.37 20.58 -12.11
CA PRO A 75 -8.79 21.97 -11.88
C PRO A 75 -8.20 22.54 -10.58
N LEU A 76 -7.73 21.68 -9.67
CA LEU A 76 -7.09 22.07 -8.40
C LEU A 76 -5.56 22.17 -8.51
N TYR A 77 -4.97 21.93 -9.68
CA TYR A 77 -3.51 21.84 -9.83
C TYR A 77 -2.78 23.08 -9.30
N SER A 78 -3.18 24.28 -9.74
CA SER A 78 -2.52 25.54 -9.34
C SER A 78 -2.65 25.82 -7.84
N VAL A 79 -3.81 25.54 -7.26
CA VAL A 79 -4.10 25.72 -5.83
C VAL A 79 -3.27 24.75 -4.99
N LEU A 80 -3.31 23.45 -5.32
CA LEU A 80 -2.56 22.42 -4.59
C LEU A 80 -1.06 22.64 -4.72
N HIS A 81 -0.57 22.93 -5.93
CA HIS A 81 0.85 23.20 -6.13
C HIS A 81 1.33 24.41 -5.33
N SER A 82 0.55 25.50 -5.31
CA SER A 82 0.88 26.68 -4.49
C SER A 82 0.81 26.35 -3.00
N LEU A 83 -0.25 25.66 -2.56
CA LEU A 83 -0.43 25.27 -1.15
C LEU A 83 0.75 24.44 -0.66
N PHE A 84 1.12 23.37 -1.38
CA PHE A 84 2.22 22.53 -0.96
C PHE A 84 3.56 23.26 -1.03
N LYS A 85 3.82 24.04 -2.08
CA LYS A 85 5.04 24.85 -2.18
C LYS A 85 5.27 25.78 -0.98
N TYR A 86 4.20 26.37 -0.44
CA TYR A 86 4.30 27.31 0.68
C TYR A 86 4.05 26.66 2.05
N ALA A 87 3.37 25.52 2.12
CA ALA A 87 3.15 24.77 3.36
C ALA A 87 4.44 24.13 3.89
N SER A 88 5.36 23.72 3.00
CA SER A 88 6.64 23.09 3.34
C SER A 88 7.63 24.00 4.10
N SER A 89 7.28 25.28 4.35
CA SER A 89 8.19 26.27 4.96
C SER A 89 8.54 26.01 6.43
N THR A 90 8.04 24.95 7.08
CA THR A 90 8.30 24.67 8.51
C THR A 90 9.41 23.66 8.78
N ALA A 91 10.04 23.05 7.76
CA ALA A 91 11.21 22.17 7.94
C ALA A 91 12.48 22.74 7.27
N ALA A 92 12.62 24.07 7.27
CA ALA A 92 13.85 24.73 6.83
C ALA A 92 14.89 24.74 7.95
N SER A 93 15.54 23.60 8.23
CA SER A 93 16.89 23.62 8.78
C SER A 93 17.59 22.27 8.66
N SER A 94 18.87 22.35 8.33
CA SER A 94 19.89 21.29 8.23
C SER A 94 19.95 20.60 6.86
N THR A 95 20.89 21.07 6.04
CA THR A 95 21.79 20.26 5.19
C THR A 95 21.22 18.90 4.75
N ILE A 96 20.10 18.90 4.01
CA ILE A 96 19.39 17.66 3.67
C ILE A 96 20.07 17.04 2.46
N GLU A 97 20.71 15.89 2.66
CA GLU A 97 21.13 15.00 1.59
C GLU A 97 19.92 14.72 0.68
N GLU A 98 19.88 15.28 -0.53
CA GLU A 98 18.73 15.12 -1.41
C GLU A 98 18.55 13.65 -1.78
N LEU A 99 17.42 13.06 -1.37
CA LEU A 99 17.02 11.75 -1.85
C LEU A 99 16.93 11.80 -3.38
N PRO A 100 17.66 10.92 -4.10
CA PRO A 100 17.65 10.93 -5.56
C PRO A 100 16.21 10.78 -6.04
N ALA A 101 15.83 11.64 -6.98
CA ALA A 101 14.60 11.48 -7.73
C ALA A 101 14.76 10.25 -8.62
N VAL A 102 14.41 9.07 -8.12
CA VAL A 102 14.28 7.92 -8.99
C VAL A 102 13.11 8.20 -9.92
N SER A 103 13.39 8.11 -11.22
CA SER A 103 12.48 8.19 -12.35
C SER A 103 12.04 9.60 -12.76
N HIS A 104 12.46 9.99 -13.98
CA HIS A 104 11.70 10.44 -15.16
C HIS A 104 10.42 11.31 -15.03
N LEU A 105 9.98 11.64 -13.81
CA LEU A 105 8.67 12.17 -13.45
C LEU A 105 8.80 13.39 -12.54
N ALA A 106 9.97 14.01 -12.35
CA ALA A 106 10.13 15.14 -11.42
C ALA A 106 9.16 16.32 -11.66
N GLN A 107 8.57 16.42 -12.86
CA GLN A 107 7.48 17.34 -13.15
C GLN A 107 6.24 16.96 -12.33
N ASP A 108 5.71 17.92 -11.56
CA ASP A 108 4.42 17.83 -10.85
C ASP A 108 4.37 16.91 -9.61
N TRP A 109 5.52 16.46 -9.11
CA TRP A 109 5.59 15.83 -7.79
C TRP A 109 5.95 16.84 -6.73
N VAL A 110 5.26 16.76 -5.58
CA VAL A 110 5.54 17.61 -4.44
C VAL A 110 5.86 16.76 -3.22
N GLU A 111 6.89 17.14 -2.48
CA GLU A 111 7.26 16.49 -1.23
C GLU A 111 6.30 16.93 -0.12
N LEU A 112 5.69 15.95 0.55
CA LEU A 112 4.70 16.17 1.61
C LEU A 112 5.35 16.16 2.99
N TRP A 113 6.24 15.20 3.25
CA TRP A 113 6.95 15.08 4.52
C TRP A 113 8.22 14.24 4.40
N LYS A 114 9.08 14.34 5.42
CA LYS A 114 10.29 13.53 5.61
C LYS A 114 10.29 12.87 6.99
N THR A 115 10.91 11.69 7.08
CA THR A 115 11.08 10.93 8.33
C THR A 115 12.34 10.07 8.25
N GLU A 116 12.74 9.42 9.35
CA GLU A 116 13.96 8.59 9.39
C GLU A 116 13.69 7.09 9.44
N LYS A 117 12.57 6.70 10.05
CA LYS A 117 12.23 5.29 10.21
C LYS A 117 10.74 5.08 10.13
N ILE A 118 10.36 4.07 9.36
CA ILE A 118 9.00 3.55 9.29
C ILE A 118 9.06 2.06 9.58
N THR A 119 8.29 1.61 10.56
CA THR A 119 8.03 0.18 10.80
C THR A 119 6.55 -0.07 10.56
N LEU A 120 6.23 -0.91 9.58
CA LEU A 120 4.89 -1.40 9.32
C LEU A 120 4.85 -2.88 9.67
N LEU A 121 3.91 -3.26 10.52
CA LEU A 121 3.63 -4.65 10.83
C LEU A 121 2.15 -4.91 10.58
N PHE A 122 1.87 -5.81 9.66
CA PHE A 122 0.53 -6.22 9.25
C PHE A 122 0.37 -7.70 9.48
N GLU A 123 -0.58 -8.06 10.34
CA GLU A 123 -0.99 -9.44 10.58
C GLU A 123 -2.34 -9.66 9.91
N TYR A 124 -2.37 -10.59 8.96
CA TYR A 124 -3.53 -10.87 8.14
C TYR A 124 -3.95 -12.32 8.28
N THR A 125 -5.23 -12.56 8.59
CA THR A 125 -5.78 -13.91 8.62
C THR A 125 -6.59 -14.17 7.36
N ASN A 126 -6.03 -14.99 6.46
CA ASN A 126 -6.75 -15.47 5.29
C ASN A 126 -7.75 -16.57 5.68
N HIS A 127 -8.93 -16.53 5.06
CA HIS A 127 -10.00 -17.52 5.22
C HIS A 127 -10.29 -18.19 3.87
N PRO A 128 -9.51 -19.20 3.45
CA PRO A 128 -9.69 -19.85 2.16
C PRO A 128 -11.09 -20.48 2.02
N LEU A 129 -11.71 -20.30 0.86
CA LEU A 129 -12.96 -20.96 0.51
C LEU A 129 -12.65 -22.19 -0.33
N TYR A 130 -12.86 -23.37 0.25
CA TYR A 130 -12.77 -24.63 -0.47
C TYR A 130 -14.14 -25.02 -1.00
N TYR A 131 -14.17 -25.30 -2.30
CA TYR A 131 -15.32 -25.93 -2.93
C TYR A 131 -15.14 -27.44 -2.87
N ASP A 132 -16.22 -28.16 -2.61
CA ASP A 132 -16.19 -29.61 -2.73
C ASP A 132 -15.87 -29.96 -4.19
N PRO A 133 -14.94 -30.90 -4.44
CA PRO A 133 -14.65 -31.32 -5.80
C PRO A 133 -15.91 -31.87 -6.46
N SER A 134 -16.04 -31.68 -7.78
CA SER A 134 -17.10 -32.30 -8.56
C SER A 134 -17.08 -33.81 -8.33
N SER A 135 -18.17 -34.34 -7.78
CA SER A 135 -18.32 -35.75 -7.49
C SER A 135 -18.96 -36.46 -8.67
N ASP A 136 -18.44 -37.64 -9.01
CA ASP A 136 -19.03 -38.52 -10.02
C ASP A 136 -20.30 -39.23 -9.51
N LEU A 137 -20.63 -39.06 -8.22
CA LEU A 137 -21.84 -39.62 -7.62
C LEU A 137 -23.06 -38.76 -7.98
N PRO A 138 -24.24 -39.37 -8.16
CA PRO A 138 -25.46 -38.62 -8.43
C PRO A 138 -25.87 -37.77 -7.22
N LEU A 139 -26.43 -36.58 -7.49
CA LEU A 139 -26.76 -35.56 -6.48
C LEU A 139 -27.68 -36.05 -5.35
N ASN A 140 -28.51 -37.06 -5.60
CA ASN A 140 -29.38 -37.67 -4.58
C ASN A 140 -28.62 -38.48 -3.52
N VAL A 141 -27.37 -38.86 -3.79
CA VAL A 141 -26.46 -39.53 -2.85
C VAL A 141 -25.57 -38.50 -2.14
N ILE A 142 -25.30 -37.36 -2.78
CA ILE A 142 -24.49 -36.28 -2.23
C ILE A 142 -25.35 -35.46 -1.28
N LYS A 143 -25.19 -35.67 0.04
CA LYS A 143 -25.70 -34.73 1.04
C LYS A 143 -24.87 -33.45 0.95
N SER A 144 -25.38 -32.41 0.28
CA SER A 144 -24.70 -31.12 0.25
C SER A 144 -24.59 -30.59 1.68
N THR A 145 -23.41 -30.69 2.27
CA THR A 145 -23.11 -30.03 3.54
C THR A 145 -22.75 -28.60 3.19
N THR A 146 -23.76 -27.78 2.90
CA THR A 146 -23.56 -26.36 2.64
C THR A 146 -22.95 -25.76 3.89
N LYS A 147 -21.61 -25.65 3.94
CA LYS A 147 -20.93 -24.95 5.03
C LYS A 147 -21.46 -23.53 5.01
N ILE A 148 -22.14 -23.12 6.08
CA ILE A 148 -22.61 -21.74 6.25
C ILE A 148 -21.35 -20.87 6.24
N GLN A 149 -21.16 -20.16 5.13
CA GLN A 149 -20.04 -19.24 4.97
C GLN A 149 -20.28 -18.06 5.89
N THR A 150 -19.29 -17.75 6.73
CA THR A 150 -19.34 -16.58 7.59
C THR A 150 -19.16 -15.36 6.69
N ALA A 151 -20.11 -14.42 6.74
CA ALA A 151 -20.02 -13.21 5.94
C ALA A 151 -18.74 -12.42 6.33
N PRO A 152 -18.01 -11.80 5.39
CA PRO A 152 -16.76 -11.11 5.71
C PRO A 152 -16.89 -10.09 6.85
N VAL A 153 -18.04 -9.43 6.96
CA VAL A 153 -18.37 -8.45 8.03
C VAL A 153 -18.42 -9.04 9.44
N THR A 154 -18.54 -10.36 9.56
CA THR A 154 -18.62 -11.08 10.84
C THR A 154 -17.27 -11.62 11.31
N LEU A 155 -16.22 -11.48 10.49
CA LEU A 155 -14.86 -11.88 10.84
C LEU A 155 -14.25 -10.85 11.80
N PRO A 156 -13.33 -11.27 12.69
CA PRO A 156 -12.57 -10.34 13.50
C PRO A 156 -11.71 -9.42 12.59
N PRO A 157 -11.46 -8.17 12.99
CA PRO A 157 -10.57 -7.29 12.25
C PRO A 157 -9.13 -7.79 12.30
N ASP A 158 -8.41 -7.61 11.19
CA ASP A 158 -6.97 -7.80 11.12
C ASP A 158 -6.21 -6.74 11.92
N GLN A 159 -4.92 -6.99 12.18
CA GLN A 159 -4.08 -6.06 12.95
C GLN A 159 -3.09 -5.34 12.05
N LEU A 160 -3.07 -4.01 12.15
CA LEU A 160 -2.11 -3.14 11.50
C LEU A 160 -1.46 -2.27 12.57
N SER A 161 -0.13 -2.32 12.65
CA SER A 161 0.64 -1.42 13.49
C SER A 161 1.65 -0.65 12.62
N LEU A 162 1.69 0.65 12.84
CA LEU A 162 2.53 1.59 12.12
C LEU A 162 3.28 2.44 13.14
N GLU A 163 4.60 2.39 13.09
CA GLU A 163 5.49 3.24 13.86
C GLU A 163 6.24 4.16 12.90
N VAL A 164 6.18 5.46 13.14
CA VAL A 164 6.92 6.48 12.39
C VAL A 164 7.76 7.27 13.37
N ILE A 165 9.07 7.31 13.15
CA ILE A 165 10.02 8.06 14.00
C ILE A 165 10.57 9.23 13.18
N ASN A 166 10.21 10.43 13.63
CA ASN A 166 10.60 11.69 13.00
C ASN A 166 12.01 12.13 13.41
N ILE A 167 12.54 13.03 12.59
CA ILE A 167 13.75 13.83 12.86
C ILE A 167 13.50 14.77 14.04
#